data_AF-A0AA89I133-F1
#
_entry.id   AF-A0AA89I133-F1
#
_cell.length_a   1.000
_cell.length_b   1.000
_cell.length_c   1.000
_cell.angle_alpha   90.00
_cell.angle_beta   90.00
_cell.angle_gamma   90.00
#
_symmetry.space_group_name_H-M   'P 1'
#
loop_
_entity.id
_entity.type
_entity.pdbx_description
1 polymer ?
#
loop_
_entity_poly.entity_id
_entity_poly.type
_entity_poly.pdbx_seq_one_letter_code
_entity_poly.pdbx_strand_id
1 'polypeptide(L)'
;MTQTTLITMQPSDQATEVTQIYAPGNAANRVWAAKQSNVQLISIPGYVRFGDHIVNFFVKKIVKQGDVSAYSNMLQFVYFSHMVAYNVANTPVERLVFATQDLATKVLMQFDNQARYNDQMTVLAR
;
A
#
# COMPACT_ATOMS: atom_id res chain seq x y z
N MET A 1 -32.24 6.09 -35.08
CA MET A 1 -30.96 6.82 -35.18
C MET A 1 -31.12 8.09 -34.39
N THR A 2 -30.48 8.20 -33.23
CA THR A 2 -30.63 9.33 -32.31
C THR A 2 -29.22 9.79 -31.96
N GLN A 3 -28.88 11.00 -32.40
CA GLN A 3 -27.62 11.66 -32.11
C GLN A 3 -27.60 12.05 -30.63
N THR A 4 -26.56 11.63 -29.92
CA THR A 4 -26.23 12.19 -28.60
C THR A 4 -24.91 12.92 -28.73
N THR A 5 -24.98 14.24 -28.60
CA THR A 5 -23.87 15.18 -28.57
C THR A 5 -22.93 14.84 -27.41
N LEU A 6 -21.74 14.34 -27.73
CA LEU A 6 -20.64 14.16 -26.77
C LEU A 6 -19.97 15.53 -26.58
N ILE A 7 -20.18 16.14 -25.41
CA ILE A 7 -19.44 17.32 -24.99
C ILE A 7 -17.99 16.88 -24.78
N THR A 8 -17.11 17.38 -25.65
CA THR A 8 -15.68 17.19 -25.53
C THR A 8 -15.20 18.03 -24.34
N MET A 9 -14.60 17.38 -23.34
CA MET A 9 -13.65 18.05 -22.46
C MET A 9 -12.28 17.62 -22.94
N GLN A 10 -11.71 18.50 -23.75
CA GLN A 10 -10.30 18.52 -24.11
C GLN A 10 -9.48 18.47 -22.81
N PRO A 11 -8.59 17.49 -22.60
CA PRO A 11 -7.60 17.62 -21.55
C PRO A 11 -6.65 18.72 -22.01
N SER A 12 -6.62 19.83 -21.27
CA SER A 12 -5.55 20.80 -21.41
C SER A 12 -4.23 20.09 -21.18
N ASP A 13 -3.27 20.33 -22.07
CA ASP A 13 -1.89 19.89 -21.96
C ASP A 13 -1.31 20.06 -20.53
N GLN A 14 -0.39 19.14 -20.19
CA GLN A 14 0.60 19.22 -19.10
C GLN A 14 0.18 18.70 -17.69
N ALA A 15 0.14 17.38 -17.53
CA ALA A 15 0.72 16.73 -16.36
C ALA A 15 1.17 15.32 -16.74
N THR A 16 2.49 15.10 -16.78
CA THR A 16 3.05 13.76 -16.75
C THR A 16 2.55 13.11 -15.48
N GLU A 17 1.58 12.19 -15.54
CA GLU A 17 1.08 11.46 -14.37
C GLU A 17 2.23 10.62 -13.79
N VAL A 18 3.02 11.20 -12.88
CA VAL A 18 4.09 10.51 -12.17
C VAL A 18 3.43 9.57 -11.16
N THR A 19 3.10 8.36 -11.62
CA THR A 19 2.57 7.31 -10.74
C THR A 19 3.71 6.81 -9.87
N GLN A 20 3.65 6.97 -8.56
CA GLN A 20 4.63 6.38 -7.64
C GLN A 20 4.08 5.09 -7.04
N ILE A 21 4.78 3.98 -7.21
CA ILE A 21 4.33 2.67 -6.72
C ILE A 21 5.14 2.24 -5.50
N TYR A 22 4.45 2.00 -4.38
CA TYR A 22 5.08 1.45 -3.18
C TYR A 22 4.85 -0.06 -3.10
N ALA A 23 5.93 -0.82 -2.95
CA ALA A 23 5.86 -2.27 -2.81
C ALA A 23 6.82 -2.80 -1.74
N PRO A 24 6.50 -3.92 -1.07
CA PRO A 24 7.42 -4.57 -0.13
C PRO A 24 8.71 -4.98 -0.84
N GLY A 25 9.87 -4.76 -0.22
CA GLY A 25 11.20 -5.10 -0.73
C GLY A 25 11.54 -6.59 -0.69
N ASN A 26 10.70 -7.45 -1.25
CA ASN A 26 10.93 -8.90 -1.35
C ASN A 26 11.56 -9.30 -2.70
N ALA A 27 11.98 -10.56 -2.84
CA ALA A 27 12.69 -11.04 -4.03
C ALA A 27 11.84 -10.94 -5.32
N ALA A 28 10.55 -11.29 -5.25
CA ALA A 28 9.64 -11.22 -6.39
C ALA A 28 9.43 -9.76 -6.84
N ASN A 29 9.20 -8.86 -5.89
CA ASN A 29 8.98 -7.43 -6.17
C ASN A 29 10.25 -6.74 -6.65
N ARG A 30 11.45 -7.19 -6.28
CA ARG A 30 12.71 -6.67 -6.85
C ARG A 30 12.84 -6.96 -8.34
N VAL A 31 12.49 -8.17 -8.78
CA VAL A 31 12.54 -8.55 -10.20
C VAL A 31 11.49 -7.80 -11.01
N TRP A 32 10.30 -7.59 -10.43
CA TRP A 32 9.25 -6.79 -11.04
C TRP A 32 9.61 -5.29 -11.09
N ALA A 33 10.08 -4.72 -9.98
CA ALA A 33 10.51 -3.33 -9.89
C ALA A 33 11.68 -3.00 -10.82
N ALA A 34 12.58 -3.96 -11.10
CA ALA A 34 13.64 -3.77 -12.07
C ALA A 34 13.13 -3.49 -13.50
N LYS A 35 11.86 -3.78 -13.80
CA LYS A 35 11.22 -3.51 -15.09
C LYS A 35 10.44 -2.19 -15.13
N GLN A 36 10.32 -1.50 -13.99
CA GLN A 36 9.54 -0.27 -13.83
C GLN A 36 10.43 0.86 -13.28
N SER A 37 10.33 2.06 -13.84
CA SER A 37 11.13 3.23 -13.40
C SER A 37 10.57 3.93 -12.15
N ASN A 38 9.34 3.60 -11.74
CA ASN A 38 8.54 4.36 -10.79
C ASN A 38 8.11 3.55 -9.55
N VAL A 39 8.93 2.57 -9.14
CA VAL A 39 8.66 1.70 -7.99
C VAL A 39 9.63 2.00 -6.85
N GLN A 40 9.09 2.39 -5.69
CA GLN A 40 9.83 2.49 -4.45
C GLN A 40 9.61 1.25 -3.59
N LEU A 41 10.69 0.48 -3.45
CA LEU A 41 10.70 -0.71 -2.62
C LEU A 41 10.95 -0.32 -1.16
N ILE A 42 9.98 -0.63 -0.30
CA ILE A 42 10.12 -0.45 1.14
C ILE A 42 10.78 -1.70 1.71
N SER A 43 12.06 -1.58 2.07
CA SER A 43 12.82 -2.66 2.71
C SER A 43 12.35 -2.83 4.15
N ILE A 44 11.91 -4.04 4.49
CA ILE A 44 11.48 -4.35 5.85
C ILE A 44 12.70 -4.81 6.67
N PRO A 45 13.04 -4.13 7.76
CA PRO A 45 14.21 -4.48 8.56
C PRO A 45 14.12 -5.89 9.14
N GLY A 46 15.29 -6.53 9.31
CA GLY A 46 15.37 -7.90 9.83
C GLY A 46 14.77 -8.07 11.23
N TYR A 47 14.81 -7.03 12.07
CA TYR A 47 14.21 -7.08 13.41
C TYR A 47 12.69 -7.19 13.37
N VAL A 48 12.01 -6.64 12.35
CA VAL A 48 10.55 -6.75 12.18
C VAL A 48 10.18 -8.20 11.84
N ARG A 49 10.98 -8.84 10.96
CA ARG A 49 10.84 -10.25 10.62
C ARG A 49 11.09 -11.16 11.82
N PHE A 50 12.07 -10.82 12.65
CA PHE A 50 12.32 -11.54 13.89
C PHE A 50 11.17 -11.38 14.90
N GLY A 51 10.58 -10.19 14.97
CA GLY A 51 9.37 -9.94 15.76
C GLY A 51 8.21 -10.83 15.32
N ASP A 52 7.98 -11.01 14.01
CA ASP A 52 6.94 -11.91 13.50
C ASP A 52 7.19 -13.35 13.96
N HIS A 53 8.45 -13.79 13.98
CA HIS A 53 8.81 -15.11 14.51
C HIS A 53 8.52 -15.25 16.01
N ILE A 54 8.79 -14.21 16.81
CA ILE A 54 8.47 -14.19 18.23
C ILE A 54 6.96 -14.27 18.43
N VAL A 55 6.18 -13.41 17.78
CA VAL A 55 4.71 -13.39 17.89
C VAL A 55 4.13 -14.74 17.48
N ASN A 56 4.58 -15.30 16.36
CA ASN A 56 4.14 -16.62 15.89
C ASN A 56 4.51 -17.73 16.89
N PHE A 57 5.69 -17.67 17.52
CA PHE A 57 6.08 -18.61 18.56
C PHE A 57 5.22 -18.48 19.80
N PHE A 58 4.89 -17.26 20.24
CA PHE A 58 4.00 -17.00 21.36
C PHE A 58 2.59 -17.50 21.10
N VAL A 59 2.00 -17.20 19.93
CA VAL A 59 0.66 -17.67 19.55
C VAL A 59 0.63 -19.20 19.47
N LYS A 60 1.62 -19.82 18.82
CA LYS A 60 1.68 -21.26 18.68
C LYS A 60 1.92 -21.98 20.01
N LYS A 61 2.79 -21.46 20.87
CA LYS A 61 3.24 -22.17 22.09
C LYS A 61 2.43 -21.82 23.34
N ILE A 62 1.96 -20.58 23.47
CA ILE A 62 1.20 -20.12 24.64
C ILE A 62 -0.30 -20.17 24.36
N VAL A 63 -0.74 -19.57 23.25
CA VAL A 63 -2.18 -19.53 22.89
C VAL A 63 -2.65 -20.86 22.31
N LYS A 64 -1.72 -21.76 21.94
CA LYS A 64 -2.00 -23.08 21.34
C LYS A 64 -2.88 -23.01 20.10
N GLN A 65 -2.85 -21.88 19.40
CA GLN A 65 -3.62 -21.71 18.16
C GLN A 65 -2.80 -22.31 17.01
N GLY A 66 -3.35 -23.35 16.40
CA GLY A 66 -2.66 -24.13 15.36
C GLY A 66 -2.48 -23.37 14.04
N ASP A 67 -3.39 -22.44 13.76
CA ASP A 67 -3.33 -21.61 12.56
C ASP A 67 -2.72 -20.24 12.88
N VAL A 68 -1.44 -20.11 12.55
CA VAL A 68 -0.63 -18.90 12.75
C VAL A 68 -0.47 -18.11 11.45
N SER A 69 -1.12 -18.56 10.36
CA SER A 69 -0.98 -17.95 9.03
C SER A 69 -1.42 -16.49 9.01
N ALA A 70 -2.49 -16.15 9.75
CA ALA A 70 -2.99 -14.78 9.92
C ALA A 70 -2.00 -13.84 10.62
N TYR A 71 -1.08 -14.38 11.42
CA TYR A 71 -0.03 -13.62 12.11
C TYR A 71 1.30 -13.63 11.36
N SER A 72 1.46 -14.54 10.38
CA SER A 72 2.60 -14.57 9.48
C SER A 72 2.62 -13.28 8.66
N ASN A 73 3.63 -12.44 8.90
CA ASN A 73 3.86 -11.15 8.26
C ASN A 73 3.02 -9.97 8.80
N MET A 74 2.41 -10.10 9.98
CA MET A 74 1.61 -9.01 10.56
C MET A 74 2.46 -7.77 10.89
N LEU A 75 3.63 -7.92 11.52
CA LEU A 75 4.51 -6.79 11.81
C LEU A 75 5.13 -6.24 10.53
N GLN A 76 5.44 -7.10 9.57
CA GLN A 76 5.88 -6.69 8.23
C GLN A 76 4.82 -5.81 7.55
N PHE A 77 3.54 -6.19 7.60
CA PHE A 77 2.43 -5.42 7.05
C PHE A 77 2.24 -4.07 7.77
N VAL A 78 2.26 -4.07 9.11
CA VAL A 78 2.15 -2.85 9.90
C VAL A 78 3.30 -1.89 9.57
N TYR A 79 4.54 -2.38 9.55
CA TYR A 79 5.71 -1.56 9.20
C TYR A 79 5.60 -0.99 7.79
N PHE A 80 5.24 -1.83 6.82
CA PHE A 80 5.05 -1.39 5.43
C PHE A 80 3.98 -0.29 5.34
N SER A 81 2.80 -0.53 5.91
CA SER A 81 1.70 0.45 5.90
C SER A 81 2.07 1.78 6.56
N HIS A 82 2.82 1.74 7.66
CA HIS A 82 3.33 2.94 8.34
C HIS A 82 4.29 3.73 7.44
N MET A 83 5.24 3.06 6.79
CA MET A 83 6.18 3.71 5.88
C MET A 83 5.48 4.29 4.64
N VAL A 84 4.48 3.60 4.09
CA VAL A 84 3.65 4.16 3.01
C VAL A 84 2.91 5.41 3.49
N ALA A 85 2.27 5.34 4.66
CA ALA A 85 1.54 6.46 5.23
C ALA A 85 2.43 7.69 5.47
N TYR A 86 3.66 7.46 5.94
CA TYR A 86 4.65 8.52 6.10
C TYR A 86 5.05 9.14 4.75
N ASN A 87 5.31 8.33 3.72
CA ASN A 87 5.65 8.86 2.40
C ASN A 87 4.48 9.66 1.80
N VAL A 88 3.24 9.15 1.90
CA VAL A 88 2.02 9.83 1.43
C VAL A 88 1.79 11.16 2.15
N ALA A 89 2.09 11.24 3.44
CA ALA A 89 1.93 12.46 4.22
C ALA A 89 2.93 13.55 3.83
N ASN A 90 4.14 13.16 3.41
CA ASN A 90 5.24 14.06 3.06
C ASN A 90 5.35 14.33 1.56
N THR A 91 4.69 13.54 0.72
CA THR A 91 4.68 13.70 -0.74
C THR A 91 3.22 13.71 -1.18
N PRO A 92 2.60 14.89 -1.28
CA PRO A 92 1.22 15.01 -1.72
C PRO A 92 1.03 14.41 -3.11
N VAL A 93 -0.06 13.67 -3.30
CA VAL A 93 -0.42 13.04 -4.57
C VAL A 93 -1.88 13.33 -4.89
N GLU A 94 -2.28 13.21 -6.14
CA GLU A 94 -3.67 13.48 -6.54
C GLU A 94 -4.62 12.32 -6.23
N ARG A 95 -4.10 11.08 -6.28
CA ARG A 95 -4.89 9.87 -6.07
C ARG A 95 -4.06 8.77 -5.43
N LEU A 96 -4.67 8.05 -4.51
CA LEU A 96 -4.12 6.84 -3.91
C LEU A 96 -4.81 5.60 -4.49
N VAL A 97 -4.01 4.59 -4.84
CA VAL A 97 -4.53 3.28 -5.27
C VAL A 97 -3.93 2.21 -4.35
N PHE A 98 -4.81 1.52 -3.64
CA PHE A 98 -4.43 0.48 -2.69
C PHE A 98 -4.75 -0.90 -3.25
N ALA A 99 -3.87 -1.87 -2.95
CA ALA A 99 -4.12 -3.26 -3.32
C ALA A 99 -5.29 -3.86 -2.55
N THR A 100 -5.43 -3.55 -1.25
CA THR A 100 -6.44 -4.12 -0.34
C THR A 100 -7.05 -3.07 0.59
N GLN A 101 -8.25 -3.36 1.10
CA GLN A 101 -8.97 -2.48 2.02
C GLN A 101 -8.23 -2.32 3.36
N ASP A 102 -7.59 -3.38 3.87
CA ASP A 102 -6.82 -3.33 5.10
C ASP A 102 -5.64 -2.36 4.97
N LEU A 103 -4.95 -2.38 3.82
CA LEU A 103 -3.83 -1.47 3.57
C LEU A 103 -4.32 -0.01 3.51
N ALA A 104 -5.41 0.24 2.77
CA ALA A 104 -6.03 1.57 2.70
C ALA A 104 -6.36 2.09 4.09
N THR A 105 -7.04 1.28 4.90
CA THR A 105 -7.44 1.64 6.28
C THR A 105 -6.22 1.96 7.14
N LYS A 106 -5.18 1.12 7.13
CA LYS A 106 -3.96 1.35 7.91
C LYS A 106 -3.18 2.59 7.46
N VAL A 107 -3.18 2.91 6.17
CA VAL A 107 -2.47 4.07 5.64
C VAL A 107 -3.22 5.37 5.92
N LEU A 108 -4.54 5.36 5.75
CA LEU A 108 -5.39 6.54 5.92
C LEU A 108 -5.55 6.94 7.39
N MET A 109 -5.58 5.98 8.32
CA MET A 109 -5.74 6.27 9.76
C MET A 109 -4.53 6.99 10.39
N GLN A 110 -3.43 7.17 9.64
CA GLN A 110 -2.18 7.74 10.12
C GLN A 110 -1.91 9.08 9.45
N PHE A 111 -1.21 9.97 10.15
CA PHE A 111 -0.73 11.26 9.64
C PHE A 111 -1.82 12.14 8.99
N ASP A 112 -3.08 11.99 9.41
CA ASP A 112 -4.24 12.71 8.87
C ASP A 112 -4.49 12.46 7.36
N ASN A 113 -3.96 11.35 6.83
CA ASN A 113 -4.14 10.96 5.43
C ASN A 113 -5.62 10.73 5.08
N GLN A 114 -6.44 10.30 6.04
CA GLN A 114 -7.87 10.14 5.86
C GLN A 114 -8.54 11.46 5.48
N ALA A 115 -8.32 12.55 6.21
CA ALA A 115 -8.93 13.84 5.88
C ALA A 115 -8.53 14.36 4.49
N ARG A 116 -7.31 14.00 4.04
CA ARG A 116 -6.77 14.46 2.75
C ARG A 116 -7.25 13.65 1.56
N TYR A 117 -7.37 12.33 1.71
CA TYR A 117 -7.50 11.41 0.57
C TYR A 117 -8.72 10.49 0.61
N ASN A 118 -9.65 10.66 1.55
CA ASN A 118 -10.83 9.79 1.67
C ASN A 118 -11.64 9.70 0.36
N ASP A 119 -11.79 10.82 -0.34
CA ASP A 119 -12.54 10.91 -1.60
C ASP A 119 -11.66 10.68 -2.84
N GLN A 120 -10.35 10.49 -2.64
CA GLN A 120 -9.33 10.41 -3.69
C GLN A 120 -8.57 9.07 -3.61
N MET A 121 -9.24 8.01 -3.16
CA MET A 121 -8.65 6.68 -3.04
C MET A 121 -9.47 5.60 -3.74
N THR A 122 -8.76 4.61 -4.30
CA THR A 122 -9.34 3.42 -4.93
C THR A 122 -8.70 2.17 -4.35
N VAL A 123 -9.50 1.13 -4.12
CA VAL A 123 -9.02 -0.19 -3.70
C VAL A 123 -9.24 -1.20 -4.83
N LEU A 124 -8.19 -1.94 -5.21
CA LEU A 124 -8.21 -2.85 -6.35
C LEU A 124 -8.87 -4.21 -6.03
N ALA A 125 -8.60 -4.78 -4.85
CA ALA A 125 -9.23 -6.03 -4.41
C ALA A 125 -10.38 -5.74 -3.43
N ARG A 126 -11.58 -6.23 -3.77
CA ARG A 126 -12.74 -6.29 -2.86
C ARG A 126 -12.72 -7.58 -2.06
#